data_AF-A0A2G9V438-F1
#
_entry.id   AF-A0A2G9V438-F1
#
_cell.length_a   1.000
_cell.length_b   1.000
_cell.length_c   1.000
_cell.angle_alpha   90.00
_cell.angle_beta   90.00
_cell.angle_gamma   90.00
#
_symmetry.space_group_name_H-M   'P 1'
#
loop_
_entity.id
_entity.type
_entity.pdbx_description
1 polymer ?
#
loop_
_entity_poly.entity_id
_entity_poly.type
_entity_poly.pdbx_seq_one_letter_code
_entity_poly.pdbx_strand_id
1 'polypeptide(L)'
;MTAAEAEKLVTEPTTFRLYHQIATTLEGMRSALHLNSPDAVAPTIPLFIVYRSRVGGVRHYRIRENDTIPITTYAVEIPNVNQPCFFTIAELIRFYRYKN
;
A
#
# COMPACT_ATOMS: atom_id res chain seq x y z
N MET A 1 7.09 -1.49 8.35
CA MET A 1 8.32 -1.82 7.61
C MET A 1 8.76 -0.59 6.81
N THR A 2 10.06 -0.36 6.66
CA THR A 2 10.61 0.68 5.78
C THR A 2 10.55 0.26 4.31
N ALA A 3 10.67 1.22 3.37
CA ALA A 3 10.75 0.89 1.95
C ALA A 3 11.92 -0.04 1.64
N ALA A 4 13.12 0.26 2.16
CA ALA A 4 14.33 -0.54 1.94
C ALA A 4 14.21 -1.99 2.45
N GLU A 5 13.54 -2.22 3.57
CA GLU A 5 13.23 -3.57 4.03
C GLU A 5 12.26 -4.29 3.11
N ALA A 6 11.25 -3.58 2.58
CA ALA A 6 10.30 -4.14 1.62
C ALA A 6 10.98 -4.56 0.31
N GLU A 7 11.94 -3.78 -0.19
CA GLU A 7 12.70 -4.09 -1.41
C GLU A 7 13.50 -5.39 -1.30
N LYS A 8 14.02 -5.70 -0.10
CA LYS A 8 14.74 -6.96 0.17
C LYS A 8 13.84 -8.19 0.07
N LEU A 9 12.53 -8.03 0.18
CA LEU A 9 11.55 -9.12 0.11
C LEU A 9 11.03 -9.39 -1.32
N VAL A 10 11.32 -8.51 -2.27
CA VAL A 10 11.03 -8.69 -3.70
C VAL A 10 12.34 -8.90 -4.45
N THR A 11 12.91 -10.10 -4.38
CA THR A 11 14.19 -10.42 -5.02
C THR A 11 14.03 -10.83 -6.48
N GLU A 12 12.94 -11.51 -6.81
CA GLU A 12 12.67 -12.04 -8.14
C GLU A 12 11.99 -11.01 -9.06
N PRO A 13 12.29 -10.99 -10.38
CA PRO A 13 11.56 -10.17 -11.33
C PRO A 13 10.07 -10.51 -11.35
N THR A 14 9.23 -9.52 -11.68
CA THR A 14 7.77 -9.63 -11.75
C THR A 14 7.08 -10.05 -10.44
N THR A 15 7.75 -9.88 -9.30
CA THR A 15 7.16 -10.14 -7.99
C THR A 15 6.74 -8.86 -7.29
N PHE A 16 5.72 -8.98 -6.42
CA PHE A 16 5.29 -7.89 -5.57
C PHE A 16 4.97 -8.35 -4.15
N ARG A 17 5.03 -7.42 -3.21
CA ARG A 17 4.62 -7.60 -1.81
C ARG A 17 3.85 -6.37 -1.34
N LEU A 18 2.97 -6.59 -0.37
CA LEU A 18 2.34 -5.49 0.35
C LEU A 18 3.08 -5.24 1.64
N TYR A 19 3.14 -3.99 2.04
CA TYR A 19 3.65 -3.63 3.34
C TYR A 19 3.03 -2.35 3.86
N HIS A 20 2.85 -2.32 5.17
CA HIS A 20 2.55 -1.08 5.88
C HIS A 20 3.86 -0.32 6.13
N GLN A 21 3.91 0.94 5.66
CA GLN A 21 5.00 1.84 5.97
C GLN A 21 4.78 2.43 7.36
N ILE A 22 5.63 2.03 8.31
CA ILE A 22 5.59 2.53 9.69
C ILE A 22 6.71 3.55 9.81
N ALA A 23 6.40 4.72 10.38
CA ALA A 23 7.42 5.69 10.72
C ALA A 23 8.39 5.07 11.73
N THR A 24 9.68 5.06 11.43
CA THR A 24 10.72 4.43 12.26
C THR A 24 11.09 5.26 13.49
N THR A 25 10.59 6.49 13.59
CA THR A 25 10.80 7.34 14.77
C THR A 25 9.70 7.11 15.80
N LEU A 26 10.08 7.13 17.08
CA LEU A 26 9.17 6.95 18.21
C LEU A 26 8.06 8.02 18.22
N GLU A 27 8.37 9.22 17.74
CA GLU A 27 7.41 10.30 17.50
C GLU A 27 6.43 9.96 16.37
N GLY A 28 6.91 9.42 15.24
CA GLY A 28 6.04 8.99 14.14
C GLY A 28 5.12 7.82 14.53
N MET A 29 5.59 6.91 15.38
CA MET A 29 4.77 5.85 15.98
C MET A 29 3.70 6.43 16.92
N ARG A 30 4.08 7.38 17.79
CA ARG A 30 3.13 8.04 18.71
C ARG A 30 2.08 8.85 17.95
N SER A 31 2.46 9.58 16.92
CA SER A 31 1.53 10.32 16.06
C SER A 31 0.58 9.38 15.33
N ALA A 32 1.07 8.26 14.80
CA ALA A 32 0.23 7.25 14.18
C ALA A 32 -0.76 6.62 15.18
N LEU A 33 -0.37 6.44 16.45
CA LEU A 33 -1.24 5.89 17.50
C LEU A 33 -2.24 6.94 18.03
N HIS A 34 -1.84 8.20 18.21
CA HIS A 34 -2.70 9.26 18.74
C HIS A 34 -3.81 9.70 17.79
N LEU A 35 -3.67 9.48 16.48
CA LEU A 35 -4.78 9.72 15.55
C LEU A 35 -5.94 8.71 15.70
N ASN A 36 -5.81 7.64 16.50
CA ASN A 36 -6.84 6.59 16.58
C ASN A 36 -7.43 6.44 17.99
N SER A 37 -8.75 6.51 18.06
CA SER A 37 -9.56 6.01 19.18
C SER A 37 -9.51 4.47 19.20
N PRO A 38 -9.46 3.81 20.37
CA PRO A 38 -9.31 2.36 20.49
C PRO A 38 -10.42 1.51 19.83
N ASP A 39 -11.55 2.11 19.46
CA ASP A 39 -12.68 1.41 18.81
C ASP A 39 -12.71 1.50 17.27
N ALA A 40 -11.74 2.16 16.64
CA ALA A 40 -11.65 2.25 15.18
C ALA A 40 -10.43 1.50 14.66
N VAL A 41 -10.65 0.54 13.75
CA VAL A 41 -9.57 -0.06 12.96
C VAL A 41 -8.88 1.07 12.19
N ALA A 42 -7.69 1.44 12.65
CA ALA A 42 -6.98 2.65 12.28
C ALA A 42 -6.69 2.75 10.76
N PRO A 43 -7.21 3.76 10.04
CA PRO A 43 -6.87 4.03 8.63
C PRO A 43 -5.48 4.68 8.44
N THR A 44 -4.64 4.72 9.47
CA THR A 44 -3.48 5.64 9.54
C THR A 44 -2.12 5.04 9.28
N ILE A 45 -1.99 3.74 9.01
CA ILE A 45 -0.70 3.16 8.58
C ILE A 45 -0.69 3.00 7.06
N PRO A 46 0.02 3.87 6.31
CA PRO A 46 0.04 3.83 4.86
C PRO A 46 0.37 2.44 4.32
N LEU A 47 -0.52 1.90 3.48
CA LEU A 47 -0.32 0.64 2.80
C LEU A 47 0.34 0.87 1.45
N PHE A 48 1.35 0.08 1.12
CA PHE A 48 2.09 0.17 -0.12
C PHE A 48 2.23 -1.19 -0.80
N ILE A 49 2.37 -1.16 -2.12
CA ILE A 49 2.84 -2.27 -2.94
C ILE A 49 4.27 -1.97 -3.35
N VAL A 50 5.18 -2.88 -3.03
CA VAL A 50 6.50 -2.91 -3.66
C VAL A 50 6.47 -3.92 -4.81
N TYR A 51 6.90 -3.51 -5.99
CA TYR A 51 6.96 -4.34 -7.20
C TYR A 51 8.34 -4.28 -7.83
N ARG A 52 8.91 -5.45 -8.16
CA ARG A 52 10.11 -5.55 -8.99
C ARG A 52 9.73 -5.84 -10.42
N SER A 53 10.02 -4.90 -11.31
CA SER A 53 9.78 -5.06 -12.75
C SER A 53 10.70 -6.11 -13.38
N ARG A 54 10.33 -6.58 -14.58
CA ARG A 54 11.14 -7.54 -15.36
C ARG A 54 12.57 -7.05 -15.62
N VAL A 55 12.75 -5.74 -15.79
CA VAL A 55 14.06 -5.10 -16.04
C VAL A 55 14.84 -4.81 -14.74
N GLY A 56 14.36 -5.29 -13.59
CA GLY A 56 15.04 -5.18 -12.29
C GLY A 56 14.74 -3.90 -11.51
N GLY A 57 14.05 -2.92 -12.11
CA GLY A 57 13.65 -1.70 -11.41
C GLY A 57 12.60 -1.98 -10.34
N VAL A 58 12.80 -1.44 -9.13
CA VAL A 58 11.87 -1.57 -8.00
C VAL A 58 11.02 -0.30 -7.90
N ARG A 59 9.72 -0.47 -7.68
CA ARG A 59 8.75 0.63 -7.57
C ARG A 59 7.86 0.43 -6.36
N HIS A 60 7.55 1.54 -5.71
CA HIS A 60 6.65 1.59 -4.56
C HIS A 60 5.41 2.38 -4.96
N TYR A 61 4.25 1.78 -4.76
CA TYR A 61 2.98 2.42 -5.03
C TYR A 61 2.15 2.45 -3.77
N ARG A 62 1.71 3.65 -3.38
CA ARG A 62 0.79 3.80 -2.24
C ARG A 62 -0.58 3.26 -2.63
N ILE A 63 -1.24 2.58 -1.70
CA ILE A 63 -2.66 2.28 -1.81
C ILE A 63 -3.40 3.44 -1.15
N ARG A 64 -4.25 4.11 -1.93
CA ARG A 64 -5.16 5.14 -1.48
C ARG A 64 -6.48 4.50 -1.11
N GLU A 65 -6.92 4.78 0.09
CA GLU A 65 -8.29 4.54 0.54
C GLU A 65 -9.13 5.77 0.17
N ASN A 66 -10.21 5.56 -0.57
CA ASN A 66 -11.16 6.59 -0.94
C ASN A 66 -12.38 6.43 -0.04
N ASP A 67 -12.62 7.42 0.80
CA ASP A 67 -13.84 7.52 1.61
C ASP A 67 -15.02 7.98 0.75
N THR A 68 -15.40 7.13 -0.20
CA THR A 68 -16.60 7.31 -1.02
C THR A 68 -17.80 6.81 -0.24
N ILE A 69 -18.61 7.70 0.33
CA ILE A 69 -19.87 7.30 0.99
C ILE A 69 -20.79 6.64 -0.07
N PRO A 70 -21.34 5.44 0.14
CA PRO A 70 -21.40 4.70 1.41
C PRO A 70 -20.36 3.57 1.58
N ILE A 71 -19.47 3.33 0.61
CA ILE A 71 -18.54 2.21 0.61
C ILE A 71 -17.13 2.70 0.32
N THR A 72 -16.23 2.46 1.28
CA THR A 72 -14.80 2.69 1.11
C THR A 72 -14.24 1.88 -0.04
N THR A 73 -13.43 2.51 -0.89
CA THR A 73 -12.77 1.84 -2.02
C THR A 73 -11.26 2.04 -2.00
N TYR A 74 -10.53 1.12 -2.60
CA TYR A 74 -9.08 1.09 -2.63
C TYR A 74 -8.58 1.23 -4.06
N ALA A 75 -7.56 2.08 -4.26
CA ALA A 75 -6.91 2.25 -5.55
C ALA A 75 -5.39 2.39 -5.36
N VAL A 76 -4.63 2.01 -6.38
CA VAL A 76 -3.21 2.31 -6.41
C VAL A 76 -3.03 3.79 -6.79
N GLU A 77 -2.17 4.50 -6.08
CA GLU A 77 -1.86 5.90 -6.38
C GLU A 77 -0.77 5.96 -7.47
N ILE A 78 -1.17 6.36 -8.67
CA ILE A 78 -0.27 6.59 -9.81
C ILE A 78 -0.57 8.01 -10.34
N PRO A 79 0.42 8.93 -10.35
CA PRO A 79 0.20 10.29 -10.82
C PRO A 79 -0.32 10.31 -12.26
N ASN A 80 -1.35 11.13 -12.50
CA ASN A 80 -1.91 11.40 -13.83
C ASN A 80 -2.48 10.17 -14.57
N VAL A 81 -2.81 9.09 -13.86
CA VAL A 81 -3.42 7.90 -14.46
C VAL A 81 -4.65 7.49 -13.65
N ASN A 82 -5.79 7.38 -14.32
CA ASN A 82 -6.99 6.80 -13.71
C ASN A 82 -6.75 5.31 -13.42
N GLN A 83 -6.69 4.96 -12.13
CA GLN A 83 -6.56 3.59 -11.69
C GLN A 83 -7.93 2.98 -11.37
N PRO A 84 -8.12 1.67 -11.60
CA PRO A 84 -9.31 0.98 -11.14
C PRO A 84 -9.42 1.08 -9.62
N CYS A 85 -10.66 1.22 -9.14
CA CYS A 85 -11.01 1.19 -7.72
C CYS A 85 -11.62 -0.17 -7.38
N PHE A 86 -11.32 -0.66 -6.18
CA PHE A 86 -11.74 -1.97 -5.70
C PHE A 86 -12.43 -1.83 -4.34
N PHE A 87 -13.40 -2.70 -4.04
CA PHE A 87 -14.05 -2.67 -2.74
C PHE A 87 -13.21 -3.33 -1.66
N THR A 88 -12.28 -4.21 -2.06
CA THR A 88 -11.35 -4.87 -1.15
C THR A 88 -9.91 -4.82 -1.64
N ILE A 89 -8.97 -4.83 -0.70
CA ILE A 89 -7.53 -4.99 -0.98
C ILE A 89 -7.27 -6.31 -1.71
N ALA A 90 -8.00 -7.39 -1.40
CA ALA A 90 -7.85 -8.69 -2.04
C ALA A 90 -8.15 -8.64 -3.55
N GLU A 91 -9.20 -7.92 -3.95
CA GLU A 91 -9.55 -7.72 -5.36
C GLU A 91 -8.49 -6.91 -6.09
N LEU A 92 -7.99 -5.84 -5.47
CA LEU A 92 -6.89 -5.04 -6.01
C LEU A 92 -5.67 -5.92 -6.29
N ILE A 93 -5.25 -6.71 -5.31
CA ILE A 93 -4.12 -7.64 -5.42
C ILE A 93 -4.35 -8.63 -6.56
N ARG A 94 -5.55 -9.21 -6.63
CA ARG A 94 -5.91 -10.18 -7.66
C ARG A 94 -5.78 -9.55 -9.05
N PHE A 95 -6.29 -8.34 -9.24
CA PHE A 95 -6.22 -7.63 -10.51
C PHE A 95 -4.78 -7.44 -11.00
N TYR A 96 -3.87 -6.94 -10.16
CA TYR A 96 -2.48 -6.67 -10.55
C TYR A 96 -1.61 -7.93 -10.64
N ARG A 97 -2.03 -9.04 -10.03
CA ARG A 97 -1.36 -10.34 -10.20
C ARG A 97 -1.59 -10.95 -11.58
N TYR A 98 -2.76 -10.76 -12.17
CA TYR A 98 -3.11 -11.36 -13.47
C TYR A 98 -2.75 -10.49 -14.68
N LYS A 99 -2.37 -9.22 -14.47
CA LYS A 99 -1.97 -8.31 -15.55
C LYS A 99 -0.46 -8.26 -15.82
N ASN A 100 0.36 -8.97 -15.02
CA ASN A 100 1.79 -9.16 -15.25
C ASN A 100 2.05 -10.57 -15.77
#